data_AF-A0A3D5WBX6-F1
#
_entry.id   AF-A0A3D5WBX6-F1
#
_cell.length_a   1.000
_cell.length_b   1.000
_cell.length_c   1.000
_cell.angle_alpha   90.00
_cell.angle_beta   90.00
_cell.angle_gamma   90.00
#
_symmetry.space_group_name_H-M   'P 1'
#
loop_
_entity.id
_entity.type
_entity.pdbx_description
1 polymer ?
#
loop_
_entity_poly.entity_id
_entity_poly.type
_entity_poly.pdbx_seq_one_letter_code
_entity_poly.pdbx_strand_id
1 'polypeptide(L)' 'MVQWRCFQCHEDMAETIVELEFSGVEGSAEGIKCPKCEVKYLLEDIVINKVFPAEAELSYK' A
#
# COMPACT_ATOMS: atom_id res chain seq x y z
N MET A 1 15.42 5.33 -10.73
CA MET A 1 14.58 4.29 -10.11
C MET A 1 14.89 4.30 -8.63
N VAL A 2 13.89 4.47 -7.77
CA VAL A 2 14.08 4.40 -6.31
C VAL A 2 14.22 2.92 -5.94
N GLN A 3 15.27 2.57 -5.20
CA GLN A 3 15.46 1.20 -4.69
C GLN A 3 14.91 1.11 -3.28
N TRP A 4 13.82 0.35 -3.12
CA TRP A 4 13.18 0.12 -1.83
C TRP A 4 13.76 -1.12 -1.16
N ARG A 5 14.01 -1.05 0.15
CA ARG A 5 14.39 -2.23 0.94
C ARG A 5 13.37 -2.52 2.02
N CYS A 6 13.12 -3.81 2.26
CA CYS A 6 12.22 -4.26 3.29
C CYS A 6 12.78 -3.95 4.69
N PHE A 7 11.98 -3.30 5.54
CA PHE A 7 12.38 -3.01 6.93
C PHE A 7 12.54 -4.27 7.80
N GLN A 8 11.91 -5.38 7.42
CA GLN A 8 11.96 -6.61 8.22
C GLN A 8 13.13 -7.54 7.83
N CYS A 9 13.39 -7.71 6.54
CA CYS A 9 14.39 -8.68 6.06
C CYS A 9 15.49 -8.09 5.17
N HIS A 10 15.46 -6.77 4.94
CA HIS A 10 16.44 -6.00 4.15
C HIS A 10 16.60 -6.41 2.68
N GLU A 11 15.70 -7.26 2.17
CA GLU A 11 15.62 -7.63 0.76
C GLU A 11 15.07 -6.47 -0.09
N ASP A 12 15.47 -6.43 -1.36
CA ASP A 12 14.93 -5.47 -2.32
C ASP A 12 13.42 -5.71 -2.52
N MET A 13 12.65 -4.62 -2.51
CA MET A 13 11.20 -4.66 -2.71
C MET A 13 10.85 -4.36 -4.16
N ALA A 14 9.75 -4.95 -4.62
CA ALA A 14 9.22 -4.74 -5.96
C ALA A 14 7.89 -3.98 -5.89
N GLU A 15 7.66 -3.13 -6.89
CA GLU A 15 6.35 -2.52 -7.11
C GLU A 15 5.30 -3.59 -7.36
N THR A 16 4.13 -3.41 -6.78
CA THR A 16 3.01 -4.34 -6.91
C THR A 16 1.68 -3.63 -6.68
N ILE A 17 0.59 -4.35 -6.95
CA ILE A 17 -0.74 -3.94 -6.52
C ILE A 17 -1.01 -4.56 -5.15
N VAL A 18 -1.33 -3.71 -4.19
CA VAL A 18 -1.70 -4.09 -2.83
C VAL A 18 -3.21 -4.05 -2.72
N GLU A 19 -3.81 -5.20 -2.43
CA GLU A 19 -5.22 -5.30 -2.05
C GLU A 19 -5.40 -4.70 -0.64
N LEU A 20 -6.43 -3.87 -0.51
CA LEU A 20 -6.79 -3.15 0.70
C LEU A 20 -8.22 -3.50 1.07
N GLU A 21 -8.47 -3.64 2.37
CA GLU A 21 -9.81 -3.79 2.91
C GLU A 21 -9.97 -2.77 4.04
N PHE A 22 -11.00 -1.93 3.95
CA PHE A 22 -11.33 -0.96 4.99
C PHE A 22 -12.84 -0.99 5.26
N SER A 23 -13.22 -1.29 6.50
CA SER A 23 -14.63 -1.34 6.93
C SER A 23 -15.53 -2.22 6.03
N GLY A 24 -15.01 -3.35 5.52
CA GLY A 24 -15.73 -4.25 4.61
C GLY A 24 -15.80 -3.77 3.15
N VAL A 25 -15.09 -2.70 2.81
CA VAL A 25 -14.90 -2.23 1.43
C VAL A 25 -13.56 -2.70 0.93
N GLU A 26 -13.57 -3.50 -0.14
CA GLU A 26 -12.38 -3.97 -0.83
C GLU A 26 -11.92 -2.97 -1.88
N GLY A 27 -10.61 -2.82 -2.02
CA GLY A 27 -9.97 -1.96 -3.00
C GLY A 27 -8.57 -2.44 -3.34
N SER A 28 -7.93 -1.74 -4.27
CA SER A 28 -6.53 -2.00 -4.60
C SER A 28 -5.79 -0.71 -4.87
N ALA A 29 -4.51 -0.68 -4.53
CA ALA A 29 -3.66 0.48 -4.70
C ALA A 29 -2.23 0.08 -5.10
N GLU A 30 -1.52 1.00 -5.74
CA GLU A 30 -0.11 0.82 -6.05
C GLU A 30 0.71 0.86 -4.75
N GLY A 31 1.64 -0.07 -4.62
CA GLY A 31 2.50 -0.18 -3.46
C GLY A 31 3.75 -0.99 -3.76
N ILE A 32 4.43 -1.40 -2.72
CA ILE A 32 5.63 -2.23 -2.80
C ILE A 32 5.45 -3.48 -1.93
N LYS A 33 5.89 -4.63 -2.42
CA LYS A 33 5.87 -5.90 -1.69
C LYS A 33 7.27 -6.49 -1.62
N CYS A 34 7.60 -7.04 -0.46
CA CYS A 34 8.82 -7.80 -0.28
C CYS A 34 8.59 -9.20 -0.86
N PRO A 35 9.42 -9.68 -1.82
CA PRO A 35 9.25 -11.00 -2.40
C PRO A 35 9.57 -12.13 -1.40
N LYS A 36 10.25 -11.83 -0.30
CA LYS A 36 10.75 -12.81 0.67
C LYS A 36 9.87 -12.98 1.89
N CYS A 37 9.54 -11.88 2.60
CA CYS A 37 8.68 -11.92 3.78
C CYS A 37 7.25 -11.47 3.50
N GLU A 38 6.94 -11.12 2.25
CA GLU A 38 5.61 -10.77 1.76
C GLU A 38 4.97 -9.51 2.35
N VAL A 39 5.68 -8.79 3.22
CA VAL A 39 5.23 -7.50 3.74
C VAL A 39 4.97 -6.53 2.60
N LYS A 40 3.84 -5.84 2.69
CA LYS A 40 3.36 -4.84 1.74
C LYS A 40 3.41 -3.46 2.38
N TYR A 41 3.81 -2.45 1.63
CA TYR A 41 3.70 -1.05 2.02
C TYR A 41 3.02 -0.26 0.92
N LEU A 42 2.31 0.79 1.33
CA LEU A 42 1.80 1.81 0.42
C LEU A 42 2.84 2.92 0.28
N LEU A 43 2.86 3.54 -0.91
CA LEU A 43 3.66 4.73 -1.14
C LEU A 43 2.96 5.94 -0.52
N GLU A 44 3.74 6.89 0.00
CA GLU A 44 3.20 8.10 0.66
C GLU A 44 2.22 8.86 -0.24
N ASP A 45 2.58 9.07 -1.51
CA ASP A 45 1.72 9.75 -2.49
C ASP A 45 0.37 9.04 -2.67
N ILE A 46 0.37 7.71 -2.67
CA ILE A 46 -0.84 6.89 -2.77
C ILE A 46 -1.70 7.03 -1.52
N VAL A 47 -1.09 7.06 -0.33
CA VAL A 47 -1.81 7.25 0.93
C VAL A 47 -2.48 8.62 0.97
N ILE A 48 -1.75 9.68 0.62
CA ILE A 48 -2.24 11.06 0.69
C ILE A 48 -3.31 11.34 -0.37
N ASN A 49 -3.09 10.89 -1.61
CA ASN A 49 -3.95 11.29 -2.74
C ASN A 49 -5.07 10.29 -3.06
N LYS A 50 -4.96 9.02 -2.64
CA LYS A 50 -5.96 7.99 -2.95
C LYS A 50 -6.64 7.44 -1.70
N VAL A 51 -5.87 6.99 -0.71
CA VAL A 51 -6.44 6.31 0.47
C VAL A 51 -7.19 7.28 1.38
N PHE A 52 -6.53 8.36 1.80
CA PHE A 52 -7.13 9.32 2.73
C PHE A 52 -8.44 9.97 2.21
N PRO A 53 -8.52 10.42 0.94
CA PRO A 53 -9.78 10.92 0.39
C PRO A 53 -10.88 9.85 0.34
N ALA A 54 -10.54 8.61 -0.04
CA ALA A 54 -11.51 7.52 -0.10
C ALA A 54 -12.07 7.17 1.30
N GLU A 55 -11.22 7.14 2.33
CA GLU A 55 -11.65 6.93 3.72
C GLU A 55 -12.58 8.04 4.21
N ALA A 56 -12.30 9.30 3.83
CA ALA A 56 -13.16 10.42 4.15
C ALA A 56 -14.55 10.25 3.51
N GLU A 57 -14.64 9.90 2.23
CA GLU A 57 -15.91 9.64 1.54
C GLU A 57 -16.71 8.49 2.17
N LEU A 58 -16.04 7.44 2.63
CA LEU A 58 -16.68 6.32 3.31
C LEU A 58 -17.21 6.69 4.70
N SER A 59 -16.51 7.56 5.42
CA SER A 59 -16.91 7.99 6.77
C SER A 59 -18.16 8.88 6.81
N TYR A 60 -18.55 9.46 5.67
CA TYR A 60 -19.75 10.28 5.53
C TYR A 60 -20.98 9.51 5.01
N LYS A 61 -20.85 8.20 4.74
CA LYS A 61 -21.98 7.31 4.39
C LYS A 61 -22.50 6.57 5.62
#